data_AF-A0A261ESK4-F1
#
_entry.id   AF-A0A261ESK4-F1
#
_cell.length_a   1.000
_cell.length_b   1.000
_cell.length_c   1.000
_cell.angle_alpha   90.00
_cell.angle_beta   90.00
_cell.angle_gamma   90.00
#
_symmetry.space_group_name_H-M   'P 1'
#
loop_
_entity.id
_entity.type
_entity.pdbx_description
1 polymer ?
#
loop_
_entity_poly.entity_id
_entity_poly.type
_entity_poly.pdbx_seq_one_letter_code
_entity_poly.pdbx_strand_id
1 'polypeptide(L)'
;MTPADFKATRESLHLSLDWLASRWKVHRQSVQRWEKGDRTIPDAIAQDLQALEAQAHLIIEEGIATADSDLFVPRTDAAWDTDGMPAAWHRMIAKQIAASTGAKLHYLT
;
A
#
# COMPACT_ATOMS: atom_id res chain seq x y z
N MET A 1 -15.65 -0.68 -9.14
CA MET A 1 -14.82 0.39 -8.54
C MET A 1 -14.84 1.58 -9.50
N THR A 2 -15.06 2.81 -9.01
CA THR A 2 -14.96 4.00 -9.85
C THR A 2 -13.50 4.45 -10.04
N PRO A 3 -13.17 5.25 -11.06
CA PRO A 3 -11.84 5.85 -11.19
C PRO A 3 -11.38 6.63 -9.96
N ALA A 4 -12.31 7.33 -9.30
CA ALA A 4 -12.04 8.07 -8.08
C ALA A 4 -11.71 7.14 -6.92
N ASP A 5 -12.51 6.08 -6.71
CA ASP A 5 -12.23 5.07 -5.67
C ASP A 5 -10.87 4.42 -5.92
N PHE A 6 -10.58 4.04 -7.17
CA PHE A 6 -9.31 3.41 -7.54
C PHE A 6 -8.10 4.28 -7.19
N LYS A 7 -8.17 5.57 -7.55
CA LYS A 7 -7.12 6.53 -7.24
C LYS A 7 -6.98 6.74 -5.73
N ALA A 8 -8.10 6.92 -5.04
CA ALA A 8 -8.12 7.16 -3.60
C ALA A 8 -7.54 5.97 -2.82
N THR A 9 -7.96 4.74 -3.13
CA THR A 9 -7.42 3.52 -2.52
C THR A 9 -5.93 3.35 -2.81
N ARG A 10 -5.47 3.59 -4.04
CA ARG A 10 -4.02 3.53 -4.32
C ARG A 10 -3.23 4.53 -3.46
N GLU A 11 -3.72 5.76 -3.39
CA GLU A 11 -3.04 6.85 -2.67
C GLU A 11 -3.05 6.64 -1.16
N SER A 12 -4.15 6.15 -0.59
CA SER A 12 -4.23 5.78 0.83
C SER A 12 -3.23 4.67 1.18
N LEU A 13 -2.99 3.73 0.25
CA LEU A 13 -2.02 2.65 0.41
C LEU A 13 -0.58 3.05 0.09
N HIS A 14 -0.33 4.30 -0.30
CA HIS A 14 1.00 4.80 -0.69
C HIS A 14 1.65 3.99 -1.83
N LEU A 15 0.83 3.40 -2.71
CA LEU A 15 1.31 2.60 -3.84
C LEU A 15 1.60 3.49 -5.04
N SER A 16 2.77 3.32 -5.65
CA SER A 16 3.15 4.06 -6.85
C SER A 16 2.50 3.45 -8.11
N LEU A 17 2.32 4.27 -9.14
CA LEU A 17 1.84 3.78 -10.43
C LEU A 17 2.78 2.76 -11.06
N ASP A 18 4.10 2.92 -10.87
CA ASP A 18 5.11 2.00 -11.41
C ASP A 18 5.07 0.64 -10.70
N TRP A 19 4.88 0.64 -9.38
CA TRP A 19 4.77 -0.59 -8.60
C TRP A 19 3.54 -1.40 -9.04
N LEU A 20 2.39 -0.75 -9.15
CA LEU A 20 1.16 -1.39 -9.64
C LEU A 20 1.27 -1.88 -11.09
N ALA A 21 1.88 -1.07 -11.96
CA ALA A 21 2.12 -1.45 -13.35
C ALA A 21 2.99 -2.72 -13.43
N SER A 22 4.06 -2.79 -12.63
CA SER A 22 4.92 -3.97 -12.50
C SER A 22 4.14 -5.18 -12.00
N ARG A 23 3.42 -5.03 -10.87
CA ARG A 23 2.61 -6.09 -10.24
C ARG A 23 1.63 -6.72 -11.23
N TRP A 24 0.92 -5.89 -11.99
CA TRP A 24 -0.11 -6.35 -12.91
C TRP A 24 0.41 -6.65 -14.32
N LYS A 25 1.71 -6.47 -14.57
CA LYS A 25 2.35 -6.65 -15.89
C LYS A 25 1.67 -5.82 -16.97
N VAL A 26 1.33 -4.58 -16.64
CA VAL A 26 0.77 -3.60 -17.58
C VAL A 26 1.67 -2.40 -17.71
N HIS A 27 1.42 -1.57 -18.72
CA HIS A 27 2.11 -0.28 -18.82
C HIS A 27 1.58 0.69 -17.75
N ARG A 28 2.46 1.54 -17.21
CA ARG A 28 2.10 2.66 -16.31
C ARG A 28 0.97 3.52 -16.87
N GLN A 29 0.96 3.73 -18.19
CA GLN A 29 -0.08 4.50 -18.87
C GLN A 29 -1.47 3.86 -18.76
N SER A 30 -1.57 2.52 -18.69
CA SER A 30 -2.84 1.83 -18.46
C SER A 30 -3.42 2.21 -17.10
N VAL A 31 -2.61 2.20 -16.04
CA VAL A 31 -3.02 2.61 -14.70
C VAL A 31 -3.47 4.06 -14.66
N GLN A 32 -2.76 4.96 -15.36
CA GLN A 32 -3.16 6.37 -15.47
C GLN A 32 -4.49 6.55 -16.19
N ARG A 33 -4.76 5.79 -17.25
CA ARG A 33 -6.04 5.87 -17.98
C ARG A 33 -7.21 5.37 -17.14
N TRP A 34 -6.99 4.37 -16.29
CA TRP A 34 -7.97 3.90 -15.32
C TRP A 34 -8.31 4.98 -14.30
N GLU A 35 -7.30 5.65 -13.70
CA GLU A 35 -7.54 6.75 -12.75
C GLU A 35 -8.27 7.94 -13.36
N LYS A 36 -8.03 8.24 -14.63
CA LYS A 36 -8.71 9.32 -15.35
C LYS A 36 -10.14 8.98 -15.73
N GLY A 37 -10.51 7.71 -15.72
CA GLY A 37 -11.77 7.23 -16.29
C GLY A 37 -11.78 7.14 -17.82
N ASP A 38 -10.62 7.29 -18.47
CA ASP A 38 -10.48 7.16 -19.93
C ASP A 38 -10.70 5.71 -20.39
N ARG A 39 -10.52 4.75 -19.48
CA ARG A 39 -10.71 3.31 -19.72
C ARG A 39 -11.36 2.65 -18.51
N THR A 40 -12.20 1.66 -18.78
CA THR A 40 -12.76 0.78 -17.75
C THR A 40 -11.64 0.04 -17.02
N ILE A 41 -11.75 0.01 -15.69
CA ILE A 41 -10.86 -0.76 -14.81
C ILE A 41 -11.24 -2.23 -14.97
N PRO A 42 -10.31 -3.13 -15.35
CA PRO A 42 -10.60 -4.56 -15.40
C PRO A 42 -10.99 -5.10 -14.02
N ASP A 43 -11.98 -5.99 -13.96
CA ASP A 43 -12.49 -6.51 -12.68
C ASP A 43 -11.39 -7.14 -11.82
N ALA A 44 -10.49 -7.93 -12.43
CA ALA A 44 -9.37 -8.55 -11.72
C ALA A 44 -8.42 -7.52 -11.08
N ILE A 45 -8.24 -6.36 -11.72
CA ILE A 45 -7.39 -5.27 -11.22
C ILE A 45 -8.08 -4.55 -10.05
N ALA A 46 -9.39 -4.30 -10.17
CA ALA A 46 -10.18 -3.73 -9.08
C ALA A 46 -10.20 -4.66 -7.85
N GLN A 47 -10.39 -5.96 -8.07
CA GLN A 47 -10.38 -6.99 -7.02
C GLN A 47 -9.03 -7.07 -6.32
N ASP A 48 -7.91 -7.06 -7.07
CA ASP A 48 -6.58 -7.10 -6.46
C ASP A 48 -6.29 -5.83 -5.65
N LEU A 49 -6.68 -4.64 -6.13
CA LEU A 49 -6.49 -3.41 -5.36
C LEU A 49 -7.32 -3.42 -4.05
N GLN A 50 -8.55 -3.93 -4.09
CA GLN A 50 -9.37 -4.14 -2.89
C GLN A 50 -8.76 -5.16 -1.94
N ALA A 51 -8.14 -6.22 -2.47
CA ALA A 51 -7.43 -7.20 -1.65
C ALA A 51 -6.21 -6.60 -0.96
N LEU A 52 -5.46 -5.72 -1.63
CA LEU A 52 -4.35 -4.97 -1.01
C LEU A 52 -4.84 -4.04 0.10
N GLU A 53 -5.99 -3.39 -0.08
CA GLU A 53 -6.61 -2.55 0.95
C GLU A 53 -7.04 -3.37 2.17
N ALA A 54 -7.73 -4.47 1.94
CA ALA A 54 -8.14 -5.39 3.00
C ALA A 54 -6.92 -5.98 3.74
N GLN A 55 -5.86 -6.34 3.01
CA GLN A 55 -4.61 -6.81 3.61
C GLN A 55 -3.98 -5.75 4.52
N ALA A 56 -3.93 -4.49 4.08
CA ALA A 56 -3.39 -3.42 4.90
C ALA A 56 -4.21 -3.21 6.18
N HIS A 57 -5.55 -3.25 6.10
CA HIS A 57 -6.41 -3.16 7.28
C HIS A 57 -6.16 -4.29 8.28
N LEU A 58 -6.08 -5.54 7.83
CA LEU A 58 -5.82 -6.68 8.70
C LEU A 58 -4.48 -6.54 9.44
N ILE A 59 -3.43 -6.12 8.72
CA ILE A 59 -2.09 -5.93 9.31
C ILE A 59 -2.10 -4.77 10.32
N ILE A 60 -2.83 -3.69 10.04
CA ILE A 60 -2.98 -2.58 10.98
C ILE A 60 -3.73 -3.03 12.24
N GLU A 61 -4.83 -3.77 12.11
CA GLU A 61 -5.61 -4.27 13.25
C GLU A 61 -4.78 -5.21 14.13
N GLU A 62 -4.10 -6.18 13.52
CA GLU A 62 -3.20 -7.10 14.23
C GLU A 62 -2.04 -6.34 14.89
N GLY A 63 -1.46 -5.39 14.15
CA GLY A 63 -0.39 -4.54 14.66
C GLY A 63 -0.82 -3.69 15.85
N ILE A 64 -2.02 -3.11 15.84
CA ILE A 64 -2.55 -2.36 16.99
C ILE A 64 -2.73 -3.26 18.20
N ALA A 65 -3.18 -4.50 18.01
CA ALA A 65 -3.39 -5.45 19.10
C ALA A 65 -2.07 -5.97 19.72
N THR A 66 -0.97 -5.96 18.97
CA THR A 66 0.29 -6.61 19.33
C THR A 66 1.49 -5.66 19.42
N ALA A 67 1.31 -4.37 19.15
CA ALA A 67 2.40 -3.41 19.02
C ALA A 67 3.27 -3.34 20.28
N ASP A 68 4.58 -3.40 20.05
CA ASP A 68 5.58 -2.94 21.01
C ASP A 68 5.65 -1.40 20.98
N SER A 69 6.35 -0.83 21.96
CA SER A 69 6.68 0.59 22.07
C SER A 69 7.51 1.12 20.90
N ASP A 70 8.18 0.26 20.14
CA ASP A 70 9.02 0.61 18.99
C ASP A 70 8.65 -0.23 17.75
N LEU A 71 8.47 0.44 16.60
CA LEU A 71 8.19 -0.17 15.30
C LEU A 71 9.33 0.13 14.32
N PHE A 72 9.81 -0.89 13.62
CA PHE A 72 10.88 -0.75 12.63
C PHE A 72 10.35 -0.78 11.21
N VAL A 73 10.79 0.17 10.38
CA VAL A 73 10.32 0.31 8.99
C VAL A 73 11.48 0.47 8.02
N PRO A 74 11.36 -0.04 6.79
CA PRO A 74 12.36 0.20 5.76
C PRO A 74 12.42 1.67 5.32
N ARG A 75 13.64 2.15 5.07
CA ARG A 75 13.86 3.47 4.47
C ARG A 75 13.62 3.47 2.96
N THR A 76 14.06 2.43 2.28
CA THR A 76 13.98 2.29 0.82
C THR A 76 13.50 0.89 0.46
N ASP A 77 12.99 0.71 -0.76
CA ASP A 77 12.53 -0.61 -1.23
C ASP A 77 13.67 -1.64 -1.21
N ALA A 78 14.91 -1.22 -1.47
CA ALA A 78 16.10 -2.09 -1.38
C ALA A 78 16.45 -2.53 0.05
N ALA A 79 15.94 -1.85 1.08
CA ALA A 79 16.22 -2.20 2.47
C ALA A 79 15.33 -3.35 2.98
N TRP A 80 14.25 -3.68 2.25
CA TRP A 80 13.30 -4.71 2.65
C TRP A 80 12.50 -5.22 1.44
N ASP A 81 12.96 -6.34 0.87
CA ASP A 81 12.37 -6.97 -0.32
C ASP A 81 11.71 -8.33 0.01
N THR A 82 11.35 -8.56 1.27
CA THR A 82 10.91 -9.88 1.74
C THR A 82 9.50 -10.24 1.26
N ASP A 83 8.60 -9.25 1.17
CA ASP A 83 7.19 -9.46 0.82
C ASP A 83 6.76 -8.79 -0.49
N GLY A 84 7.72 -8.16 -1.19
CA GLY A 84 7.49 -7.45 -2.44
C GLY A 84 6.66 -6.16 -2.30
N MET A 85 6.34 -5.73 -1.07
CA MET A 85 5.65 -4.46 -0.82
C MET A 85 6.63 -3.29 -0.80
N PRO A 86 6.23 -2.10 -1.28
CA PRO A 86 7.13 -0.95 -1.30
C PRO A 86 7.35 -0.43 0.13
N ALA A 87 8.52 0.14 0.40
CA ALA A 87 8.85 0.66 1.72
C ALA A 87 7.89 1.77 2.18
N ALA A 88 7.30 2.51 1.24
CA ALA A 88 6.27 3.51 1.55
C ALA A 88 5.00 2.91 2.16
N TRP A 89 4.60 1.71 1.72
CA TRP A 89 3.45 0.97 2.27
C TRP A 89 3.73 0.49 3.69
N HIS A 90 4.92 -0.06 3.93
CA HIS A 90 5.37 -0.44 5.28
C HIS A 90 5.36 0.74 6.26
N ARG A 91 5.87 1.89 5.82
CA ARG A 91 5.84 3.12 6.63
C ARG A 91 4.43 3.62 6.88
N MET A 92 3.53 3.51 5.89
CA MET A 92 2.13 3.87 6.04
C MET A 92 1.47 3.01 7.12
N ILE A 93 1.62 1.68 7.06
CA ILE A 93 1.06 0.75 8.05
C ILE A 93 1.58 1.06 9.45
N ALA A 94 2.90 1.14 9.62
CA ALA A 94 3.50 1.42 10.92
C ALA A 94 3.04 2.78 11.47
N LYS A 95 2.83 3.78 10.61
CA LYS A 95 2.34 5.09 11.02
C LYS A 95 0.91 5.03 11.55
N GLN A 96 0.04 4.22 10.94
CA GLN A 96 -1.33 3.99 11.42
C GLN A 96 -1.33 3.28 12.78
N ILE A 97 -0.53 2.22 12.92
CA ILE A 97 -0.38 1.50 14.20
C ILE A 97 0.13 2.43 15.30
N ALA A 98 1.17 3.20 15.03
CA ALA A 98 1.74 4.16 15.97
C ALA A 98 0.77 5.27 16.37
N ALA A 99 -0.11 5.72 15.47
CA ALA A 99 -1.12 6.72 15.79
C ALA A 99 -2.13 6.20 16.83
N SER A 100 -2.45 4.90 16.80
CA SER A 100 -3.37 4.25 17.73
C SER A 100 -2.73 3.80 19.04
N THR A 101 -1.43 3.48 19.03
CA THR A 101 -0.73 2.83 20.16
C THR A 101 0.27 3.73 20.88
N GLY A 102 0.72 4.81 20.23
CA GLY A 102 1.81 5.67 20.72
C GLY A 102 3.21 5.14 20.45
N ALA A 103 3.35 4.04 19.71
CA ALA A 103 4.65 3.46 19.35
C ALA A 103 5.52 4.44 18.53
N LYS A 104 6.85 4.32 18.67
CA LYS A 104 7.82 5.15 17.94
C LYS A 104 8.33 4.42 16.71
N LEU A 105 8.47 5.13 15.60
CA LEU A 105 9.02 4.57 14.36
C LEU A 105 10.53 4.76 14.28
N HIS A 106 11.23 3.69 13.92
CA HIS A 106 12.66 3.68 13.64
C HIS A 106 12.92 3.09 12.26
N TYR A 107 14.00 3.51 11.61
CA TYR A 107 14.43 2.84 10.39
C TYR A 107 15.10 1.51 10.73
N LEU A 108 14.87 0.50 9.89
CA LEU A 108 15.73 -0.68 9.85
C LEU A 108 17.17 -0.22 9.60
N THR A 109 18.07 -0.66 10.48
CA THR A 109 19.52 -0.45 10.38
C THR A 109 20.15 -1.30 9.31
#